data_AF-A0A5E4NZW0-F1
#
_entry.id   AF-A0A5E4NZW0-F1
#
_cell.length_a   1.000
_cell.length_b   1.000
_cell.length_c   1.000
_cell.angle_alpha   90.00
_cell.angle_beta   90.00
_cell.angle_gamma   90.00
#
_symmetry.space_group_name_H-M   'P 1'
#
loop_
_entity.id
_entity.type
_entity.pdbx_description
1 polymer ?
#
loop_
_entity_poly.entity_id
_entity_poly.type
_entity_poly.pdbx_seq_one_letter_code
_entity_poly.pdbx_strand_id
1 'polypeptide(L)'
;MHFGLTLGEPIPFSLAAHMPRLEPVWRRIAGDLVQPDYAKAIGWEFGDFVFGSAFDVVSDTTKIHMAGFAGTLDPADALVAAVERQIAARILPRP
;
A
#
# COMPACT_ATOMS: atom_id res chain seq x y z
N MET A 1 -10.39 -10.22 -9.88
CA MET A 1 -9.75 -8.98 -9.39
C MET A 1 -8.26 -9.04 -9.73
N HIS A 2 -7.61 -7.91 -9.99
CA HIS A 2 -6.29 -7.79 -10.65
C HIS A 2 -5.20 -8.77 -10.18
N PHE A 3 -5.08 -8.99 -8.87
CA PHE A 3 -4.04 -9.86 -8.27
C PHE A 3 -4.51 -11.30 -7.97
N GLY A 4 -5.71 -11.69 -8.37
CA GLY A 4 -6.21 -13.06 -8.16
C GLY A 4 -6.43 -13.47 -6.69
N LEU A 5 -6.41 -12.52 -5.75
CA LEU A 5 -6.57 -12.78 -4.32
C LEU A 5 -8.04 -13.02 -3.93
N THR A 6 -8.27 -14.01 -3.07
CA THR A 6 -9.55 -14.19 -2.37
C THR A 6 -9.72 -13.06 -1.35
N LEU A 7 -10.81 -12.31 -1.44
CA LEU A 7 -11.12 -11.27 -0.48
C LEU A 7 -11.83 -11.84 0.75
N GLY A 8 -11.49 -11.31 1.92
CA GLY A 8 -12.24 -11.51 3.16
C GLY A 8 -13.14 -10.32 3.50
N GLU A 9 -13.97 -10.49 4.53
CA GLU A 9 -14.77 -9.39 5.08
C GLU A 9 -13.85 -8.32 5.70
N PRO A 10 -14.12 -7.02 5.51
CA PRO A 10 -13.38 -5.97 6.20
C PRO A 10 -13.59 -6.06 7.72
N ILE A 11 -12.49 -6.15 8.47
CA ILE A 11 -12.52 -6.17 9.94
C ILE A 11 -11.78 -4.93 10.44
N PRO A 12 -12.41 -4.06 11.25
CA PRO A 12 -11.72 -2.92 11.85
C PRO A 12 -10.81 -3.41 12.97
N PHE A 13 -9.50 -3.20 12.82
CA PHE A 13 -8.51 -3.44 13.87
C PHE A 13 -7.25 -2.61 13.59
N SER A 14 -6.39 -2.44 14.59
CA SER A 14 -5.09 -1.77 14.41
C SER A 14 -4.08 -2.67 13.70
N LEU A 15 -3.62 -2.27 12.54
CA LEU A 15 -2.53 -2.91 11.81
C LEU A 15 -1.28 -2.97 12.69
N ALA A 16 -0.93 -1.89 13.39
CA ALA A 16 0.26 -1.85 14.25
C ALA A 16 0.19 -2.88 15.40
N ALA A 17 -1.00 -3.14 15.95
CA ALA A 17 -1.17 -4.13 17.01
C ALA A 17 -1.22 -5.59 16.51
N HIS A 18 -1.71 -5.82 15.28
CA HIS A 18 -1.99 -7.17 14.77
C HIS A 18 -0.92 -7.69 13.80
N MET A 19 -0.42 -6.85 12.90
CA MET A 19 0.47 -7.26 11.82
C MET A 19 1.86 -7.75 12.26
N PRO A 20 2.47 -7.29 13.38
CA PRO A 20 3.74 -7.86 13.86
C PRO A 20 3.70 -9.38 14.06
N ARG A 21 2.53 -9.95 14.39
CA ARG A 21 2.34 -11.41 14.57
C ARG A 21 2.51 -12.19 13.27
N LEU A 22 2.41 -11.53 12.11
CA LEU A 22 2.61 -12.14 10.79
C LEU A 22 4.07 -12.11 10.33
N GLU A 23 5.01 -11.63 11.14
CA GLU A 23 6.44 -11.68 10.80
C GLU A 23 6.92 -13.08 10.37
N PRO A 24 6.52 -14.21 11.02
CA PRO A 24 6.92 -15.53 10.55
C PRO A 24 6.36 -15.87 9.16
N VAL A 25 5.22 -15.30 8.78
CA VAL A 25 4.67 -15.43 7.42
C VAL A 25 5.55 -14.65 6.45
N TRP A 26 5.87 -13.40 6.77
CA TRP A 26 6.73 -12.55 5.96
C TRP A 26 8.09 -13.21 5.70
N ARG A 27 8.76 -13.74 6.73
CA ARG A 27 10.06 -14.41 6.57
C ARG A 27 10.04 -15.57 5.56
N ARG A 28 8.91 -16.25 5.39
CA ARG A 28 8.77 -17.35 4.41
C ARG A 28 8.61 -16.85 2.97
N ILE A 29 8.02 -15.66 2.78
CA ILE A 29 7.71 -15.11 1.45
C ILE A 29 8.69 -14.02 1.00
N ALA A 30 9.49 -13.47 1.93
CA ALA A 30 10.38 -12.33 1.68
C ALA A 30 11.78 -12.71 1.15
N GLY A 31 12.01 -13.99 0.84
CA GLY A 31 13.33 -14.59 0.68
C GLY A 31 14.36 -13.76 -0.10
N ASP A 32 14.04 -13.36 -1.33
CA ASP A 32 14.93 -12.62 -2.22
C ASP A 32 14.53 -11.14 -2.39
N LEU A 33 13.68 -10.62 -1.49
CA LEU A 33 13.27 -9.22 -1.52
C LEU A 33 14.44 -8.31 -1.12
N VAL A 34 14.41 -7.08 -1.62
CA VAL A 34 15.43 -6.05 -1.33
C VAL A 34 15.45 -5.68 0.14
N GLN A 35 14.31 -5.77 0.83
CA GLN A 35 14.19 -5.56 2.27
C GLN A 35 13.40 -6.71 2.92
N PRO A 36 14.07 -7.76 3.39
CA PRO A 36 13.41 -8.88 4.05
C PRO A 36 13.11 -8.62 5.53
N ASP A 37 13.68 -7.58 6.15
CA ASP A 37 13.38 -7.21 7.53
C ASP A 37 11.97 -6.61 7.62
N TYR A 38 11.04 -7.36 8.21
CA TYR A 38 9.62 -7.01 8.26
C TYR A 38 9.36 -5.67 8.96
N ALA A 39 10.10 -5.38 10.03
CA ALA A 39 9.93 -4.15 10.80
C ALA A 39 10.46 -2.92 10.04
N LYS A 40 11.40 -3.11 9.10
CA LYS A 40 11.91 -2.04 8.23
C LYS A 40 11.14 -1.91 6.92
N ALA A 41 10.52 -3.00 6.46
CA ALA A 41 9.79 -3.02 5.20
C ALA A 41 8.48 -2.23 5.28
N ILE A 42 7.84 -2.16 6.46
CA ILE A 42 6.45 -1.70 6.58
C ILE A 42 6.24 -0.80 7.80
N GLY A 43 5.65 0.38 7.57
CA GLY A 43 5.20 1.29 8.62
C GLY A 43 3.71 1.11 8.94
N TRP A 44 3.36 0.17 9.82
CA TRP A 44 1.96 -0.15 10.13
C TRP A 44 1.16 1.01 10.73
N GLU A 45 1.80 1.84 11.55
CA GLU A 45 1.17 3.02 12.16
C GLU A 45 0.68 4.03 11.12
N PHE A 46 1.36 4.12 9.97
CA PHE A 46 0.92 4.96 8.87
C PHE A 46 -0.38 4.44 8.24
N GLY A 47 -0.52 3.12 8.12
CA GLY A 47 -1.76 2.49 7.68
C GLY A 47 -2.92 2.77 8.65
N ASP A 48 -2.67 2.63 9.96
CA ASP A 48 -3.67 2.96 10.99
C ASP A 48 -4.07 4.44 10.95
N PHE A 49 -3.12 5.34 10.73
CA PHE A 49 -3.41 6.76 10.55
C PHE A 49 -4.30 7.03 9.33
N VAL A 50 -3.99 6.42 8.17
CA VAL A 50 -4.77 6.62 6.94
C VAL A 50 -6.17 6.01 7.05
N PHE A 51 -6.29 4.75 7.46
CA PHE A 51 -7.59 4.05 7.54
C PHE A 51 -8.44 4.47 8.74
N GLY A 52 -7.83 5.00 9.79
CA GLY A 52 -8.51 5.54 10.96
C GLY A 52 -8.94 7.00 10.83
N SER A 53 -8.63 7.67 9.71
CA SER A 53 -9.03 9.06 9.51
C SER A 53 -10.55 9.19 9.43
N ALA A 54 -11.12 10.07 10.27
CA ALA A 54 -12.56 10.34 10.30
C ALA A 54 -13.02 11.30 9.19
N PHE A 55 -12.08 11.82 8.41
CA PHE A 55 -12.33 12.81 7.37
C PHE A 55 -11.42 12.56 6.17
N ASP A 56 -11.89 13.00 5.01
CA ASP A 56 -11.11 12.97 3.78
C ASP A 56 -10.12 14.14 3.74
N VAL A 57 -8.89 13.85 3.33
CA VAL A 57 -7.87 14.86 3.06
C VAL A 57 -7.74 15.01 1.55
N VAL A 58 -8.30 16.09 1.01
CA VAL A 58 -8.30 16.38 -0.44
C VAL A 58 -7.55 17.67 -0.70
N SER A 59 -6.72 17.69 -1.75
CA SER A 59 -5.98 18.88 -2.19
C SER A 59 -6.56 19.43 -3.48
N ASP A 60 -6.70 20.75 -3.58
CA ASP A 60 -7.07 21.44 -4.81
C ASP A 60 -5.88 21.52 -5.78
N THR A 61 -6.07 21.04 -7.00
CA THR A 61 -5.06 21.03 -8.07
C THR A 61 -5.29 22.13 -9.11
N THR A 62 -6.28 23.01 -8.92
CA THR A 62 -6.64 24.09 -9.85
C THR A 62 -5.44 24.97 -10.20
N LYS A 63 -4.60 25.31 -9.21
CA LYS A 63 -3.44 26.17 -9.43
C LYS A 63 -2.44 25.59 -10.45
N ILE A 64 -2.11 24.30 -10.34
CA ILE A 64 -1.17 23.65 -11.27
C ILE A 64 -1.82 23.42 -12.62
N HIS A 65 -3.13 23.16 -12.64
CA HIS A 65 -3.90 23.03 -13.87
C HIS A 65 -3.91 24.32 -14.69
N MET A 66 -4.19 25.44 -14.03
CA MET A 66 -4.13 26.77 -14.64
C MET A 66 -2.72 27.16 -15.10
N ALA A 67 -1.67 26.61 -14.48
CA ALA A 67 -0.29 26.77 -14.92
C ALA A 67 0.10 25.86 -16.11
N GLY A 68 -0.86 25.09 -16.66
CA GLY A 68 -0.68 24.26 -17.85
C GLY A 68 -0.49 22.76 -17.58
N PHE A 69 -0.52 22.31 -16.31
CA PHE A 69 -0.42 20.88 -16.00
C PHE A 69 -1.79 20.18 -16.18
N ALA A 70 -1.94 19.39 -17.24
CA ALA A 70 -3.17 18.65 -17.53
C ALA A 70 -3.11 17.16 -17.15
N GLY A 71 -2.07 16.71 -16.45
CA GLY A 71 -1.88 15.31 -16.09
C GLY A 71 -2.94 14.85 -15.08
N THR A 72 -3.68 13.80 -15.44
CA THR A 72 -4.64 13.12 -14.56
C THR A 72 -4.45 11.62 -14.66
N LEU A 73 -4.86 10.90 -13.61
CA LEU A 73 -4.77 9.45 -13.60
C LEU A 73 -5.91 8.86 -12.78
N ASP A 74 -6.41 7.69 -13.20
CA ASP A 74 -7.38 6.93 -12.42
C ASP A 74 -6.73 6.39 -11.14
N PRO A 75 -7.27 6.67 -9.93
CA PRO A 75 -6.64 6.26 -8.69
C PRO A 75 -6.46 4.75 -8.53
N ALA A 76 -7.40 3.94 -9.05
CA ALA A 76 -7.32 2.49 -8.95
C ALA A 76 -6.19 1.97 -9.86
N ASP A 77 -6.10 2.47 -11.09
CA ASP A 77 -4.99 2.16 -11.99
C ASP A 77 -3.64 2.61 -11.40
N ALA A 78 -3.60 3.77 -10.73
CA ALA A 78 -2.42 4.28 -10.03
C ALA A 78 -1.91 3.30 -8.99
N LEU A 79 -2.83 2.83 -8.15
CA LEU A 79 -2.55 1.94 -7.03
C LEU A 79 -2.06 0.59 -7.54
N VAL A 80 -2.76 0.02 -8.53
CA VAL A 80 -2.36 -1.23 -9.18
C VAL A 80 -0.96 -1.11 -9.77
N ALA A 81 -0.70 -0.07 -10.57
CA ALA A 81 0.61 0.15 -11.17
C ALA A 81 1.70 0.38 -10.12
N ALA A 82 1.39 1.03 -8.99
CA ALA A 82 2.33 1.21 -7.89
C ALA A 82 2.72 -0.12 -7.24
N VAL A 83 1.75 -1.01 -6.99
CA VAL A 83 2.01 -2.35 -6.46
C VAL A 83 2.85 -3.18 -7.44
N GLU A 84 2.52 -3.16 -8.73
CA GLU A 84 3.29 -3.87 -9.76
C GLU A 84 4.74 -3.39 -9.85
N ARG A 85 4.97 -2.08 -9.76
CA ARG A 85 6.34 -1.52 -9.71
C ARG A 85 7.11 -2.03 -8.49
N GLN A 86 6.48 -2.16 -7.34
CA GLN A 86 7.12 -2.71 -6.14
C GLN A 86 7.43 -4.21 -6.28
N ILE A 87 6.56 -4.98 -6.91
CA ILE A 87 6.82 -6.39 -7.24
C ILE A 87 8.00 -6.51 -8.21
N ALA A 88 8.01 -5.71 -9.29
CA ALA A 88 9.09 -5.70 -10.27
C ALA A 88 10.45 -5.31 -9.64
N ALA A 89 10.42 -4.41 -8.64
CA ALA A 89 11.59 -4.00 -7.88
C ALA A 89 12.01 -5.00 -6.78
N ARG A 90 11.32 -6.13 -6.62
CA ARG A 90 11.50 -7.09 -5.52
C ARG A 90 11.37 -6.46 -4.14
N ILE A 91 10.47 -5.50 -3.99
CA ILE A 91 10.07 -4.92 -2.69
C ILE A 91 8.91 -5.72 -2.10
N LEU A 92 7.98 -6.17 -2.96
CA LEU A 92 6.85 -7.03 -2.58
C LEU A 92 6.99 -8.40 -3.27
N PRO A 93 6.52 -9.49 -2.61
CA PRO A 93 6.44 -10.80 -3.24
C PRO A 93 5.39 -10.81 -4.36
N ARG A 94 5.50 -11.76 -5.28
CA ARG A 94 4.43 -12.02 -6.26
C ARG A 94 3.25 -12.71 -5.54
N PRO A 95 2.00 -12.32 -5.85
CA PRO A 95 0.81 -12.97 -5.34
C PRO A 95 0.65 -14.40 -5.86
#